data_AF-A0A077ZFL3-F1
#
_entry.id   AF-A0A077ZFL3-F1
#
_cell.length_a   1.000
_cell.length_b   1.000
_cell.length_c   1.000
_cell.angle_alpha   90.00
_cell.angle_beta   90.00
_cell.angle_gamma   90.00
#
_symmetry.space_group_name_H-M   'P 1'
#
loop_
_entity.id
_entity.type
_entity.pdbx_description
1 polymer ?
#
loop_
_entity_poly.entity_id
_entity_poly.type
_entity_poly.pdbx_seq_one_letter_code
_entity_poly.pdbx_strand_id
1 'polypeptide(L)'
;MPSLRSSLRRIKGRTPIVGGDSVAQEEEEEDTVSPAISCDRFTVFRRQVRSVFNLKHTTSLSVEEFISSLQEGAGASSFSEGEIRAGLEKMEDENAIMVAEDTILLV
;
A
#
# COMPACT_ATOMS: atom_id res chain seq x y z
N MET A 1 -41.97 42.40 31.90
CA MET A 1 -41.90 41.09 32.59
C MET A 1 -42.82 40.13 31.86
N PRO A 2 -42.47 38.90 31.42
CA PRO A 2 -41.22 38.27 30.93
C PRO A 2 -41.24 38.10 29.38
N SER A 3 -40.15 38.15 28.60
CA SER A 3 -38.98 37.26 28.43
C SER A 3 -39.20 35.98 27.60
N LEU A 4 -38.32 35.79 26.61
CA LEU A 4 -37.89 34.53 25.95
C LEU A 4 -38.88 33.98 24.89
N ARG A 5 -38.46 33.75 23.64
CA ARG A 5 -37.55 32.65 23.30
C ARG A 5 -36.88 32.87 21.94
N SER A 6 -35.55 32.69 21.95
CA SER A 6 -34.62 32.80 20.84
C SER A 6 -34.89 31.82 19.71
N SER A 7 -34.66 32.32 18.49
CA SER A 7 -34.65 31.60 17.21
C SER A 7 -33.81 30.33 17.22
N LEU A 8 -34.47 29.22 16.86
CA LEU A 8 -33.89 28.00 16.34
C LEU A 8 -33.11 28.28 15.04
N ARG A 9 -31.82 27.95 15.00
CA ARG A 9 -31.18 27.43 13.77
C ARG A 9 -30.29 26.24 14.11
N ARG A 10 -30.96 25.08 14.09
CA ARG A 10 -30.54 23.76 13.59
C ARG A 10 -29.02 23.54 13.49
N ILE A 11 -28.50 22.92 14.54
CA ILE A 11 -27.20 22.22 14.61
C ILE A 11 -27.28 20.96 13.73
N LYS A 12 -26.36 20.83 12.77
CA LYS A 12 -26.14 19.63 11.96
C LYS A 12 -25.29 18.67 12.80
N GLY A 13 -25.94 17.66 13.38
CA GLY A 13 -25.25 16.59 14.11
C GLY A 13 -24.78 15.46 13.20
N ARG A 14 -23.73 14.79 13.69
CA ARG A 14 -23.54 13.33 13.70
C ARG A 14 -22.80 12.68 12.52
N THR A 15 -21.52 12.42 12.74
CA THR A 15 -20.92 11.07 12.79
C THR A 15 -19.66 11.09 13.68
N PRO A 16 -19.57 10.27 14.75
CA PRO A 16 -18.34 10.03 15.50
C PRO A 16 -17.76 8.63 15.18
N ILE A 17 -16.43 8.51 15.14
CA ILE A 17 -15.60 7.29 15.31
C ILE A 17 -14.16 7.84 15.50
N VAL A 18 -13.60 7.81 16.73
CA VAL A 18 -12.60 6.80 17.19
C VAL A 18 -11.41 6.77 16.23
N GLY A 19 -10.17 7.15 16.54
CA GLY A 19 -9.38 7.11 17.77
C GLY A 19 -7.99 6.55 17.40
N GLY A 20 -6.90 7.15 17.90
CA GLY A 20 -5.50 6.70 17.71
C GLY A 20 -4.81 7.44 16.55
N ASP A 21 -3.95 8.44 16.80
CA ASP A 21 -2.54 8.35 17.24
C ASP A 21 -1.57 7.95 16.10
N SER A 22 -0.46 8.70 16.02
CA SER A 22 0.72 8.51 15.16
C SER A 22 0.63 9.09 13.72
N VAL A 23 1.24 10.25 13.41
CA VAL A 23 2.68 10.56 13.22
C VAL A 23 3.19 10.15 11.82
N ALA A 24 4.07 11.00 11.27
CA ALA A 24 4.97 10.82 10.13
C ALA A 24 4.42 11.21 8.74
N GLN A 25 4.74 12.43 8.25
CA GLN A 25 5.95 12.80 7.47
C GLN A 25 5.62 12.66 5.97
N GLU A 26 5.43 13.76 5.23
CA GLU A 26 6.51 14.55 4.62
C GLU A 26 7.49 13.64 3.90
N GLU A 27 7.32 13.49 2.58
CA GLU A 27 8.35 13.26 1.56
C GLU A 27 7.64 13.02 0.22
N GLU A 28 7.21 14.13 -0.41
CA GLU A 28 7.15 14.19 -1.88
C GLU A 28 8.61 14.24 -2.38
N GLU A 29 9.35 13.13 -2.29
CA GLU A 29 10.59 12.97 -3.05
C GLU A 29 10.24 12.46 -4.43
N GLU A 30 10.31 13.40 -5.36
CA GLU A 30 10.39 13.21 -6.80
C GLU A 30 11.66 12.41 -7.12
N ASP A 31 11.60 11.08 -6.94
CA ASP A 31 12.70 10.20 -7.35
C ASP A 31 12.69 10.06 -8.88
N THR A 32 13.59 10.83 -9.48
CA THR A 32 13.76 11.05 -10.92
C THR A 32 14.53 9.93 -11.63
N VAL A 33 14.53 8.71 -11.08
CA VAL A 33 15.08 7.54 -11.76
C VAL A 33 13.93 6.69 -12.27
N SER A 34 13.54 6.92 -13.53
CA SER A 34 12.45 6.23 -14.22
C SER A 34 12.49 4.71 -14.02
N PRO A 35 11.69 4.16 -13.08
CA PRO A 35 11.65 2.72 -12.88
C PRO A 35 10.71 2.18 -13.96
N ALA A 36 10.92 0.94 -14.40
CA ALA A 36 10.03 0.30 -15.38
C ALA A 36 8.56 0.20 -14.93
N ILE A 37 8.24 0.61 -13.69
CA ILE A 37 6.91 0.67 -13.10
C ILE A 37 6.52 2.12 -12.75
N SER A 38 5.34 2.56 -13.22
CA SER A 38 4.77 3.87 -12.86
C SER A 38 4.31 3.90 -11.40
N CYS A 39 4.22 5.09 -10.78
CA CYS A 39 3.83 5.23 -9.36
C CYS A 39 2.44 4.61 -9.03
N ASP A 40 1.47 4.76 -9.94
CA ASP A 40 0.15 4.14 -9.81
C ASP A 40 0.24 2.60 -9.81
N ARG A 41 0.96 2.04 -10.79
CA ARG A 41 1.22 0.59 -10.87
C ARG A 41 1.99 0.07 -9.67
N PHE A 42 2.96 0.83 -9.15
CA PHE A 42 3.74 0.47 -7.98
C PHE A 42 2.87 0.40 -6.72
N THR A 43 1.93 1.34 -6.55
CA THR A 43 0.98 1.31 -5.43
C THR A 43 0.11 0.06 -5.47
N VAL A 44 -0.35 -0.33 -6.67
CA VAL A 44 -1.09 -1.59 -6.87
C VAL A 44 -0.18 -2.80 -6.59
N PHE A 45 1.04 -2.81 -7.14
CA PHE A 45 2.03 -3.86 -6.93
C PHE A 45 2.27 -4.10 -5.43
N ARG A 46 2.58 -3.05 -4.67
CA ARG A 46 2.83 -3.12 -3.22
C ARG A 46 1.65 -3.71 -2.45
N ARG A 47 0.42 -3.36 -2.82
CA ARG A 47 -0.81 -3.94 -2.23
C ARG A 47 -0.93 -5.43 -2.58
N GLN A 48 -0.63 -5.79 -3.81
CA GLN A 48 -0.68 -7.19 -4.26
C GLN A 48 0.39 -8.03 -3.56
N VAL A 49 1.62 -7.52 -3.42
CA VAL A 49 2.69 -8.19 -2.65
C VAL A 49 2.23 -8.53 -1.24
N ARG A 50 1.74 -7.55 -0.49
CA ARG A 50 1.20 -7.77 0.86
C ARG A 50 0.04 -8.78 0.86
N SER A 51 -0.83 -8.71 -0.14
CA SER A 51 -1.96 -9.65 -0.27
C SER A 51 -1.49 -11.08 -0.52
N VAL A 52 -0.45 -11.28 -1.34
CA VAL A 52 0.17 -12.59 -1.62
C VAL A 52 0.77 -13.20 -0.36
N PHE A 53 1.58 -12.45 0.38
CA PHE A 53 2.17 -12.94 1.64
C PHE A 53 1.09 -13.26 2.69
N ASN A 54 0.07 -12.39 2.81
CA ASN A 54 -1.07 -12.63 3.69
C ASN A 54 -1.87 -13.89 3.31
N LEU A 55 -2.08 -14.13 2.01
CA LEU A 55 -2.80 -15.31 1.50
C LEU A 55 -2.01 -16.61 1.73
N LYS A 56 -0.69 -16.56 1.53
CA LYS A 56 0.20 -17.72 1.72
C LYS A 56 0.52 -17.99 3.20
N HIS A 57 0.14 -17.08 4.10
CA HIS A 57 0.46 -17.16 5.53
C HIS A 57 1.95 -17.38 5.82
N THR A 58 2.81 -16.77 5.00
CA THR A 58 4.26 -16.84 5.14
C THR A 58 4.84 -15.43 5.04
N THR A 59 6.03 -15.25 5.57
CA THR A 59 6.83 -14.03 5.44
C THR A 59 7.97 -14.19 4.44
N SER A 60 8.19 -15.41 3.91
CA SER A 60 9.16 -15.71 2.87
C SER A 60 8.53 -16.51 1.74
N LEU A 61 8.83 -16.12 0.50
CA LEU A 61 8.42 -16.82 -0.71
C LEU A 61 9.60 -16.88 -1.68
N SER A 62 9.75 -18.00 -2.39
CA SER A 62 10.67 -18.03 -3.52
C SER A 62 10.22 -17.03 -4.59
N VAL A 63 11.14 -16.47 -5.37
CA VAL A 63 10.84 -15.53 -6.47
C VAL A 63 9.84 -16.17 -7.44
N GLU A 64 9.99 -17.45 -7.76
CA GLU A 64 9.07 -18.18 -8.64
C GLU A 64 7.66 -18.27 -8.05
N GLU A 65 7.53 -18.68 -6.77
CA GLU A 65 6.22 -18.75 -6.11
C GLU A 65 5.58 -17.38 -5.92
N PHE A 66 6.40 -16.38 -5.60
CA PHE A 66 5.94 -15.00 -5.48
C PHE A 66 5.39 -14.49 -6.81
N ILE A 67 6.13 -14.65 -7.92
CA ILE A 67 5.67 -14.25 -9.26
C ILE A 67 4.39 -14.99 -9.62
N SER A 68 4.34 -16.31 -9.41
CA SER A 68 3.15 -17.11 -9.70
C SER A 68 1.93 -16.61 -8.92
N SER A 69 2.10 -16.38 -7.62
CA SER A 69 1.02 -15.91 -6.73
C SER A 69 0.61 -14.46 -7.01
N LEU A 70 1.58 -13.61 -7.37
CA LEU A 70 1.35 -12.23 -7.76
C LEU A 70 0.53 -12.15 -9.04
N GLN A 71 0.87 -12.94 -10.05
CA GLN A 71 0.13 -13.00 -11.32
C GLN A 71 -1.28 -13.57 -11.12
N GLU A 72 -1.41 -14.62 -10.31
CA GLU A 72 -2.72 -15.19 -9.96
C GLU A 72 -3.61 -14.18 -9.24
N GLY A 73 -3.06 -13.44 -8.26
CA GLY A 73 -3.78 -12.41 -7.52
C GLY A 73 -4.06 -11.15 -8.33
N ALA A 74 -3.18 -10.80 -9.27
CA ALA A 74 -3.34 -9.61 -10.13
C ALA A 74 -4.39 -9.82 -11.22
N GLY A 75 -4.61 -11.06 -11.67
CA GLY A 75 -5.60 -11.38 -12.69
C GLY A 75 -5.40 -10.58 -13.97
N ALA A 76 -6.32 -9.66 -14.26
CA ALA A 76 -6.23 -8.75 -15.43
C ALA A 76 -5.10 -7.70 -15.32
N SER A 77 -4.55 -7.50 -14.11
CA SER A 77 -3.50 -6.53 -13.82
C SER A 77 -2.11 -7.17 -13.76
N SER A 78 -1.87 -8.21 -14.56
CA SER A 78 -0.57 -8.88 -14.64
C SER A 78 0.57 -7.88 -14.82
N PHE A 79 1.66 -8.09 -14.09
CA PHE A 79 2.85 -7.26 -14.16
C PHE A 79 3.84 -7.88 -15.14
N SER A 80 4.50 -7.06 -15.97
CA SER A 80 5.63 -7.52 -16.78
C SER A 80 6.83 -7.85 -15.90
N GLU A 81 7.76 -8.69 -16.38
CA GLU A 81 9.00 -9.00 -15.65
C GLU A 81 9.78 -7.73 -15.26
N GLY A 82 9.82 -6.74 -16.15
CA GLY A 82 10.42 -5.43 -15.87
C GLY A 82 9.71 -4.66 -14.76
N GLU A 83 8.38 -4.66 -14.75
CA GLU A 83 7.60 -4.04 -13.66
C GLU A 83 7.81 -4.76 -12.32
N ILE A 84 7.88 -6.10 -12.33
CA ILE A 84 8.12 -6.88 -11.11
C ILE A 84 9.50 -6.57 -10.56
N ARG A 85 10.53 -6.61 -11.39
CA ARG A 85 11.91 -6.31 -10.95
C ARG A 85 12.03 -4.90 -10.41
N ALA A 86 11.49 -3.90 -11.12
CA ALA A 86 11.49 -2.52 -10.67
C ALA A 86 10.64 -2.31 -9.40
N GLY A 87 9.55 -3.06 -9.24
CA GLY A 87 8.72 -3.04 -8.05
C GLY A 87 9.40 -3.67 -6.84
N LEU A 88 10.14 -4.76 -7.03
CA LEU A 88 10.93 -5.39 -5.96
C LEU A 88 12.08 -4.48 -5.53
N GLU A 89 12.85 -3.95 -6.49
CA GLU A 89 13.95 -3.01 -6.22
C GLU A 89 13.45 -1.79 -5.42
N LYS A 90 12.35 -1.17 -5.85
CA LYS A 90 11.73 -0.08 -5.07
C LYS A 90 11.26 -0.49 -3.67
N MET A 91 10.70 -1.68 -3.52
CA MET A 91 10.27 -2.15 -2.20
C MET A 91 11.46 -2.49 -1.30
N GLU A 92 12.58 -2.94 -1.87
CA GLU A 92 13.84 -3.18 -1.17
C GLU A 92 14.45 -1.84 -0.70
N ASP A 93 14.48 -0.83 -1.58
CA ASP A 93 14.91 0.54 -1.24
C ASP A 93 14.03 1.15 -0.13
N GLU A 94 12.71 0.94 -0.20
CA GLU A 94 11.74 1.34 0.86
C GLU A 94 11.87 0.51 2.15
N ASN A 95 12.79 -0.46 2.23
CA ASN A 95 12.93 -1.42 3.34
C ASN A 95 11.63 -2.19 3.65
N ALA A 96 10.75 -2.34 2.66
CA ALA A 96 9.49 -3.08 2.77
C ALA A 96 9.65 -4.57 2.47
N ILE A 97 10.70 -4.94 1.73
CA ILE A 97 11.09 -6.33 1.48
C ILE A 97 12.60 -6.49 1.58
N MET A 98 13.04 -7.73 1.69
CA MET A 98 14.44 -8.13 1.54
C MET A 98 14.51 -9.26 0.51
N VAL A 99 15.36 -9.11 -0.50
CA VAL A 99 15.59 -10.15 -1.51
C VAL A 99 16.90 -10.86 -1.19
N ALA A 100 16.87 -12.17 -1.00
CA ALA A 100 18.04 -12.99 -0.68
C ALA A 100 18.10 -14.20 -1.62
N GLU A 101 19.15 -14.24 -2.45
CA GLU A 101 19.33 -15.25 -3.51
C GLU A 101 18.11 -15.26 -4.45
N ASP A 102 17.19 -16.20 -4.24
CA ASP A 102 15.94 -16.36 -4.99
C ASP A 102 14.72 -16.37 -4.05
N THR A 103 14.83 -15.75 -2.87
CA THR A 103 13.75 -15.66 -1.88
C THR A 103 13.45 -14.21 -1.52
N ILE A 104 12.17 -13.85 -1.56
CA ILE A 104 11.66 -12.54 -1.16
C ILE A 104 11.07 -12.67 0.23
N LEU A 105 11.54 -11.84 1.15
CA LEU A 105 11.06 -11.75 2.51
C LEU A 105 10.32 -10.44 2.72
N LEU A 106 9.11 -10.52 3.29
CA LEU A 106 8.36 -9.35 3.73
C LEU A 106 8.89 -8.90 5.10
N VAL A 107 9.25 -7.63 5.22
CA VAL A 107 9.72 -6.98 6.45
C VAL A 107 8.57 -6.19 7.08
#